data_AF-A0A0F9D7F0-F1
#
_entry.id   AF-A0A0F9D7F0-F1
#
_cell.length_a   1.000
_cell.length_b   1.000
_cell.length_c   1.000
_cell.angle_alpha   90.00
_cell.angle_beta   90.00
_cell.angle_gamma   90.00
#
_symmetry.space_group_name_H-M   'P 1'
#
loop_
_entity.id
_entity.type
_entity.pdbx_description
1 polymer ?
#
loop_
_entity_poly.entity_id
_entity_poly.type
_entity_poly.pdbx_seq_one_letter_code
_entity_poly.pdbx_strand_id
1 'polypeptide(L)'
;TLTTTTAAIQTIDTIPIPTDKVLKVSIDVSAKKDDLTEKGGFKKEATFANNSDSVSRQGAVGNIFDEAPAGWVVSFVILSTDVLVRVITGAAINVDWKCLRITLEV
;
A
#
# COMPACT_ATOMS: atom_id res chain seq x y z
N THR A 1 4.19 -3.47 -11.59
CA THR A 1 3.32 -4.63 -11.32
C THR A 1 4.14 -5.65 -10.56
N LEU A 2 3.58 -6.25 -9.54
CA LEU A 2 4.20 -7.30 -8.72
C LEU A 2 3.27 -8.51 -8.70
N THR A 3 3.79 -9.71 -8.96
CA THR A 3 3.02 -10.94 -8.83
C THR A 3 3.36 -11.63 -7.50
N THR A 4 2.36 -11.90 -6.68
CA THR A 4 2.50 -12.73 -5.47
C THR A 4 2.03 -14.15 -5.78
N THR A 5 2.78 -15.17 -5.36
CA THR A 5 2.40 -16.60 -5.51
C THR A 5 2.17 -17.31 -4.17
N THR A 6 2.41 -16.59 -3.07
CA THR A 6 2.32 -17.07 -1.68
C THR A 6 1.54 -16.06 -0.86
N ALA A 7 1.02 -16.46 0.30
CA ALA A 7 0.41 -15.54 1.27
C ALA A 7 1.45 -14.65 1.99
N ALA A 8 2.63 -14.45 1.43
CA ALA A 8 3.66 -13.62 2.02
C ALA A 8 3.37 -12.14 1.75
N ILE A 9 3.67 -11.30 2.74
CA ILE A 9 3.64 -9.85 2.58
C ILE A 9 4.75 -9.44 1.62
N GLN A 10 4.42 -8.66 0.60
CA GLN A 10 5.38 -8.12 -0.37
C GLN A 10 5.25 -6.61 -0.49
N THR A 11 6.34 -5.94 -0.84
CA THR A 11 6.35 -4.50 -1.12
C THR A 11 6.10 -4.25 -2.60
N ILE A 12 5.12 -3.40 -2.93
CA ILE A 12 4.83 -2.99 -4.32
C ILE A 12 5.34 -1.59 -4.63
N ASP A 13 5.56 -0.77 -3.60
CA ASP A 13 6.07 0.60 -3.75
C ASP A 13 6.76 1.08 -2.47
N THR A 14 7.64 2.06 -2.62
CA THR A 14 8.40 2.69 -1.54
C THR A 14 8.33 4.20 -1.71
N ILE A 15 7.78 4.88 -0.72
CA ILE A 15 7.50 6.31 -0.76
C ILE A 15 8.42 7.01 0.25
N PRO A 16 9.42 7.79 -0.19
CA PRO A 16 10.25 8.55 0.72
C PRO A 16 9.44 9.69 1.35
N ILE A 17 9.57 9.88 2.66
CA ILE A 17 8.99 11.01 3.37
C ILE A 17 10.13 12.01 3.63
N PRO A 18 10.17 13.17 2.94
CA PRO A 18 11.25 14.14 3.11
C PRO A 18 11.35 14.64 4.55
N THR A 19 12.57 14.84 5.03
CA THR A 19 12.85 15.34 6.38
C THR A 19 12.18 16.70 6.62
N ASP A 20 11.65 16.87 7.82
CA ASP A 20 10.94 18.05 8.31
C ASP A 20 9.70 18.42 7.46
N LYS A 21 9.07 17.40 6.86
CA LYS A 21 7.81 17.51 6.14
C LYS A 21 6.75 16.60 6.72
N VAL A 22 5.51 17.05 6.57
CA VAL A 22 4.32 16.22 6.67
C VAL A 22 3.85 15.95 5.26
N LEU A 23 3.56 14.70 4.95
CA LEU A 23 3.03 14.27 3.67
C LEU A 23 1.77 13.45 3.88
N LYS A 24 0.71 13.85 3.20
CA LYS A 24 -0.45 13.02 2.97
C LYS A 24 -0.19 12.14 1.75
N VAL A 25 -0.30 10.83 1.95
CA VAL A 25 -0.07 9.81 0.94
C VAL A 25 -1.39 9.12 0.62
N SER A 26 -1.82 9.20 -0.63
CA SER A 26 -3.00 8.48 -1.12
C SER A 26 -2.61 7.55 -2.26
N ILE A 27 -3.00 6.28 -2.15
CA ILE A 27 -2.66 5.24 -3.14
C ILE A 27 -3.92 4.61 -3.73
N ASP A 28 -3.85 4.30 -5.02
CA ASP A 28 -4.83 3.47 -5.72
C ASP A 28 -4.12 2.20 -6.19
N VAL A 29 -4.59 1.04 -5.72
CA VAL A 29 -4.00 -0.27 -6.05
C VAL A 29 -5.06 -1.15 -6.70
N SER A 30 -4.70 -1.79 -7.80
CA SER A 30 -5.49 -2.87 -8.38
C SER A 30 -4.80 -4.21 -8.21
N ALA A 31 -5.62 -5.25 -8.09
CA ALA A 31 -5.19 -6.63 -7.96
C ALA A 31 -6.01 -7.49 -8.90
N LYS A 32 -5.38 -8.50 -9.50
CA LYS A 32 -6.02 -9.42 -10.42
C LYS A 32 -5.43 -10.81 -10.27
N LYS A 33 -6.27 -11.80 -10.05
CA LYS A 33 -5.83 -13.20 -10.04
C LYS A 33 -5.45 -13.64 -11.46
N ASP A 34 -4.43 -14.49 -11.57
CA ASP A 34 -3.92 -14.97 -12.86
C ASP A 34 -4.98 -15.66 -13.73
N ASP A 35 -5.89 -16.42 -13.10
CA ASP A 35 -7.03 -17.08 -13.73
C ASP A 35 -8.21 -16.15 -14.08
N LEU A 36 -8.08 -14.85 -13.80
CA LEU A 36 -9.04 -13.78 -14.10
C LEU A 36 -10.39 -13.87 -13.36
N THR A 37 -10.56 -14.82 -12.44
CA THR A 37 -11.82 -15.04 -11.72
C THR A 37 -12.08 -14.00 -10.63
N GLU A 38 -11.01 -13.42 -10.09
CA GLU A 38 -11.05 -12.50 -8.96
C GLU A 38 -10.27 -11.22 -9.25
N LYS A 39 -10.79 -10.09 -8.78
CA LYS A 39 -10.20 -8.75 -8.92
C LYS A 39 -10.37 -7.98 -7.62
N GLY A 40 -9.39 -7.14 -7.32
CA GLY A 40 -9.39 -6.26 -6.16
C GLY A 40 -9.11 -4.81 -6.57
N GLY A 41 -9.80 -3.87 -5.94
CA GLY A 41 -9.53 -2.44 -6.03
C GLY A 41 -9.42 -1.84 -4.64
N PHE A 42 -8.33 -1.12 -4.37
CA PHE A 42 -8.04 -0.55 -3.06
C PHE A 42 -7.69 0.93 -3.19
N LYS A 43 -8.26 1.75 -2.31
CA LYS A 43 -7.83 3.13 -2.11
C LYS A 43 -7.55 3.39 -0.65
N LYS A 44 -6.29 3.73 -0.35
CA LYS A 44 -5.84 4.01 1.02
C LYS A 44 -5.21 5.38 1.14
N GLU A 45 -5.38 5.97 2.30
CA GLU A 45 -4.85 7.28 2.62
C GLU A 45 -4.31 7.31 4.04
N ALA A 46 -3.13 7.91 4.21
CA ALA A 46 -2.53 8.16 5.50
C ALA A 46 -1.61 9.37 5.43
N THR A 47 -1.49 10.07 6.56
CA THR A 47 -0.56 11.18 6.71
C THR A 47 0.66 10.72 7.51
N PHE A 48 1.84 11.09 7.04
CA PHE A 48 3.13 10.76 7.64
C PHE A 48 3.94 12.03 7.87
N ALA A 49 4.61 12.12 9.00
CA ALA A 49 5.56 13.18 9.29
C ALA A 49 6.96 12.58 9.45
N ASN A 50 7.97 13.19 8.83
CA ASN A 50 9.36 12.86 9.09
C ASN A 50 9.98 13.98 9.94
N ASN A 51 10.23 13.69 11.21
CA ASN A 51 10.88 14.62 12.14
C ASN A 51 12.31 14.13 12.36
N SER A 52 13.28 14.82 11.77
CA SER A 52 14.71 14.48 11.91
C SER A 52 15.03 13.00 11.66
N ASP A 53 14.62 12.50 10.49
CA ASP A 53 14.83 11.14 10.00
C ASP A 53 14.04 10.04 10.73
N SER A 54 13.03 10.44 11.50
CA SER A 54 12.06 9.54 12.12
C SER A 54 10.68 9.75 11.51
N VAL A 55 10.23 8.78 10.70
CA VAL A 55 8.88 8.79 10.14
C VAL A 55 7.88 8.25 11.15
N SER A 56 6.79 9.00 11.32
CA SER A 56 5.66 8.63 12.16
C SER A 56 4.34 8.84 11.41
N ARG A 57 3.36 7.97 11.66
CA ARG A 57 2.02 8.13 11.10
C ARG A 57 1.23 9.12 11.96
N GLN A 58 0.63 10.12 11.32
CA GLN A 58 -0.25 11.09 11.94
C GLN A 58 -1.69 10.61 11.81
N GLY A 59 -2.27 10.16 12.93
CA GLY A 59 -3.64 9.65 12.98
C GLY A 59 -3.83 8.22 12.45
N ALA A 60 -5.10 7.90 12.17
CA ALA A 60 -5.51 6.59 11.66
C ALA A 60 -5.39 6.51 10.13
N VAL A 61 -5.12 5.31 9.61
CA VAL A 61 -5.19 5.06 8.16
C VAL A 61 -6.66 5.07 7.75
N GLY A 62 -7.02 5.97 6.84
CA GLY A 62 -8.31 5.94 6.18
C GLY A 62 -8.30 4.87 5.09
N ASN A 63 -9.15 3.85 5.22
CA ASN A 63 -9.55 3.07 4.06
C ASN A 63 -10.64 3.87 3.35
N ILE A 64 -10.33 4.44 2.18
CA ILE A 64 -11.31 5.18 1.40
C ILE A 64 -12.20 4.20 0.65
N PHE A 65 -11.62 3.11 0.14
CA PHE A 65 -12.34 2.10 -0.63
C PHE A 65 -11.59 0.76 -0.62
N ASP A 66 -12.33 -0.34 -0.54
CA ASP A 66 -11.83 -1.70 -0.72
C ASP A 66 -12.95 -2.55 -1.34
N GLU A 67 -12.76 -2.99 -2.58
CA GLU A 67 -13.55 -4.03 -3.23
C GLU A 67 -12.61 -5.15 -3.63
N ALA A 68 -12.38 -6.09 -2.73
CA ALA A 68 -11.49 -7.22 -2.97
C ALA A 68 -11.97 -8.51 -2.32
N PRO A 69 -11.49 -9.67 -2.81
CA PRO A 69 -11.68 -10.95 -2.14
C PRO A 69 -11.14 -10.92 -0.70
N ALA A 70 -11.77 -11.71 0.16
CA ALA A 70 -11.37 -11.81 1.57
C ALA A 70 -9.89 -12.20 1.71
N GLY A 71 -9.18 -11.49 2.60
CA GLY A 71 -7.77 -11.72 2.88
C GLY A 71 -6.79 -11.04 1.92
N TRP A 72 -7.27 -10.41 0.84
CA TRP A 72 -6.44 -9.52 0.03
C TRP A 72 -6.33 -8.18 0.75
N VAL A 73 -5.11 -7.75 1.07
CA VAL A 73 -4.90 -6.54 1.88
C VAL A 73 -3.79 -5.69 1.31
N VAL A 74 -4.05 -4.38 1.24
CA VAL A 74 -3.04 -3.34 1.00
C VAL A 74 -2.76 -2.61 2.32
N SER A 75 -1.51 -2.28 2.62
CA SER A 75 -1.15 -1.58 3.86
C SER A 75 0.05 -0.66 3.69
N PHE A 76 0.16 0.30 4.60
CA PHE A 76 1.36 1.13 4.74
C PHE A 76 2.21 0.62 5.90
N VAL A 77 3.51 0.50 5.69
CA VAL A 77 4.48 0.15 6.73
C VAL A 77 5.63 1.13 6.70
N ILE A 78 5.93 1.75 7.83
CA ILE A 78 7.07 2.67 7.96
C ILE A 78 8.36 1.84 8.05
N LEU A 79 9.36 2.21 7.26
CA LEU A 79 10.70 1.66 7.31
C LEU A 79 11.71 2.81 7.23
N SER A 80 12.33 3.16 8.36
CA SER A 80 13.26 4.29 8.45
C SER A 80 12.60 5.61 8.01
N THR A 81 13.08 6.22 6.93
CA THR A 81 12.58 7.47 6.34
C THR A 81 11.53 7.26 5.25
N ASP A 82 11.16 6.00 4.99
CA ASP A 82 10.27 5.62 3.91
C ASP A 82 8.97 5.00 4.44
N VAL A 83 7.93 5.08 3.61
CA VAL A 83 6.68 4.35 3.78
C VAL A 83 6.55 3.35 2.65
N LEU A 84 6.51 2.08 3.01
CA LEU A 84 6.30 0.97 2.09
C LEU A 84 4.81 0.76 1.86
N VAL A 85 4.42 0.61 0.60
CA VAL A 85 3.12 0.08 0.21
C VAL A 85 3.25 -1.43 0.09
N ARG A 86 2.55 -2.16 0.95
CA ARG A 86 2.62 -3.61 1.04
C ARG A 86 1.31 -4.26 0.67
N VAL A 87 1.42 -5.43 0.05
CA VAL A 87 0.29 -6.28 -0.35
C VAL A 87 0.46 -7.67 0.23
N ILE A 88 -0.67 -8.33 0.48
CA ILE A 88 -0.73 -9.74 0.87
C ILE A 88 -2.00 -10.36 0.29
N THR A 89 -1.88 -11.62 -0.12
CA THR A 89 -3.03 -12.47 -0.43
C THR A 89 -3.34 -13.35 0.78
N GLY A 90 -4.63 -13.61 1.03
CA GLY A 90 -5.06 -14.46 2.15
C GLY A 90 -4.66 -15.94 2.00
N ALA A 91 -4.28 -16.36 0.79
CA ALA A 91 -3.88 -17.72 0.45
C ALA A 91 -2.72 -17.71 -0.56
N ALA A 92 -2.05 -18.86 -0.72
CA ALA A 92 -1.04 -19.06 -1.75
C ALA A 92 -1.70 -19.20 -3.13
N ILE A 93 -1.93 -18.06 -3.76
CA ILE A 93 -2.49 -17.91 -5.10
C ILE A 93 -1.70 -16.86 -5.86
N ASN A 94 -1.75 -16.94 -7.18
CA ASN A 94 -1.09 -15.99 -8.07
C ASN A 94 -1.95 -14.75 -8.27
N VAL A 95 -1.49 -13.60 -7.78
CA VAL A 95 -2.19 -12.32 -7.92
C VAL A 95 -1.21 -11.27 -8.42
N ASP A 96 -1.59 -10.61 -9.50
CA ASP A 96 -0.90 -9.46 -10.05
C ASP A 96 -1.40 -8.19 -9.39
N TRP A 97 -0.51 -7.51 -8.70
CA TRP A 97 -0.74 -6.24 -8.02
C TRP A 97 -0.15 -5.09 -8.81
N LYS A 98 -0.87 -3.98 -8.87
CA LYS A 98 -0.37 -2.76 -9.50
C LYS A 98 -0.77 -1.55 -8.67
N CYS A 99 0.23 -0.82 -8.18
CA CYS A 99 0.03 0.56 -7.75
C CYS A 99 -0.24 1.41 -8.99
N LEU A 100 -1.46 1.90 -9.14
CA LEU A 100 -1.90 2.68 -10.29
C LEU A 100 -1.53 4.15 -10.13
N ARG A 101 -1.64 4.66 -8.90
CA ARG A 101 -1.43 6.05 -8.59
C ARG A 101 -0.93 6.21 -7.16
N ILE A 102 0.02 7.12 -6.98
CA ILE A 102 0.42 7.68 -5.71
C ILE A 102 0.24 9.19 -5.81
N THR A 103 -0.53 9.76 -4.90
CA THR A 103 -0.66 11.21 -4.75
C THR A 103 -0.01 11.62 -3.45
N LEU A 104 0.85 12.64 -3.51
CA LEU A 104 1.56 13.20 -2.37
C LEU A 104 1.14 14.67 -2.21
N GLU A 105 0.65 15.03 -1.04
CA GLU A 105 0.28 16.41 -0.69
C GLU A 105 1.07 16.83 0.57
N VAL A 106 1.65 18.03 0.55
CA VAL A 106 2.43 18.62 1.66
C VAL A 106 1.53 19.54 2.48
#